data_AF-A0AAW4R1L1-F1
#
_entry.id   AF-A0AAW4R1L1-F1
#
_cell.length_a   1.000
_cell.length_b   1.000
_cell.length_c   1.000
_cell.angle_alpha   90.00
_cell.angle_beta   90.00
_cell.angle_gamma   90.00
#
_symmetry.space_group_name_H-M   'P 1'
#
loop_
_entity.id
_entity.type
_entity.pdbx_description
1 polymer ?
#
loop_
_entity_poly.entity_id
_entity_poly.type
_entity_poly.pdbx_seq_one_letter_code
_entity_poly.pdbx_strand_id
1 'polypeptide(L)'
;METKKTMKFNSNSTGIVGFLKALKQIENQFNITRSNFLIFLEPTGGNYSYLVQQVLLNEEYQLFQVESKAFGELRNNNLSISEKSDLMAAKVMSYMGWHKQLPLTCKELL
;
A
#
# COMPACT_ATOMS: atom_id res chain seq x y z
N MET A 1 -22.70 -0.14 12.18
CA MET A 1 -21.27 -0.18 12.57
C MET A 1 -20.53 -0.91 11.46
N GLU A 2 -19.88 -0.19 10.55
CA GLU A 2 -19.19 -0.79 9.41
C GLU A 2 -17.90 -1.48 9.84
N THR A 3 -17.81 -2.79 9.58
CA THR A 3 -16.60 -3.59 9.74
C THR A 3 -15.60 -3.20 8.65
N LYS A 4 -14.62 -2.35 9.00
CA LYS A 4 -13.49 -2.03 8.13
C LYS A 4 -12.63 -3.29 7.92
N LYS A 5 -12.72 -3.90 6.74
CA LYS A 5 -11.88 -5.05 6.36
C LYS A 5 -10.46 -4.55 6.09
N THR A 6 -9.54 -4.87 6.99
CA THR A 6 -8.10 -4.68 6.76
C THR A 6 -7.54 -5.96 6.20
N MET A 7 -6.98 -5.92 5.00
CA MET A 7 -6.28 -7.08 4.45
C MET A 7 -4.86 -7.09 5.01
N LYS A 8 -4.57 -8.07 5.86
CA LYS A 8 -3.21 -8.34 6.32
C LYS A 8 -2.54 -9.31 5.35
N PHE A 9 -1.33 -8.98 4.93
CA PHE A 9 -0.56 -9.76 3.98
C PHE A 9 0.62 -10.45 4.67
N ASN A 10 0.83 -11.72 4.36
CA ASN A 10 2.06 -12.43 4.71
C ASN A 10 3.04 -12.29 3.55
N SER A 11 4.26 -11.84 3.80
CA SER A 11 5.27 -11.59 2.75
C SER A 11 5.91 -12.85 2.15
N ASN A 12 5.24 -14.00 2.24
CA ASN A 12 5.65 -15.25 1.60
C ASN A 12 4.95 -15.46 0.25
N SER A 13 5.42 -16.44 -0.53
CA SER A 13 4.89 -16.73 -1.88
C SER A 13 3.37 -16.99 -1.89
N THR A 14 2.86 -17.73 -0.89
CA THR A 14 1.42 -17.98 -0.73
C THR A 14 0.63 -16.70 -0.48
N GLY A 15 1.18 -15.79 0.33
CA GLY A 15 0.59 -14.48 0.57
C GLY A 15 0.51 -13.65 -0.71
N ILE A 16 1.60 -13.59 -1.51
CA ILE A 16 1.63 -12.87 -2.81
C ILE A 16 0.50 -13.33 -3.71
N VAL A 17 0.36 -14.65 -3.89
CA VAL A 17 -0.69 -15.23 -4.71
C VAL A 17 -2.09 -14.88 -4.17
N GLY A 18 -2.28 -14.94 -2.85
CA GLY A 18 -3.53 -14.55 -2.21
C GLY A 18 -3.88 -13.08 -2.43
N PHE A 19 -2.89 -12.19 -2.32
CA PHE A 19 -3.05 -10.76 -2.54
C PHE A 19 -3.45 -10.43 -3.98
N LEU A 20 -2.75 -11.00 -4.97
CA LEU A 20 -3.10 -10.81 -6.38
C LEU A 20 -4.52 -11.31 -6.71
N LYS A 21 -4.91 -12.46 -6.14
CA LYS A 21 -6.27 -12.97 -6.28
C LYS A 21 -7.29 -12.00 -5.70
N ALA A 22 -7.02 -11.44 -4.52
CA ALA A 22 -7.90 -10.46 -3.90
C ALA A 22 -8.00 -9.17 -4.73
N LEU A 23 -6.89 -8.65 -5.26
CA LEU A 23 -6.90 -7.49 -6.15
C LEU A 23 -7.74 -7.74 -7.42
N LYS A 24 -7.52 -8.86 -8.12
CA LYS A 24 -8.30 -9.24 -9.30
C LYS A 24 -9.79 -9.41 -8.98
N GLN A 25 -10.14 -9.92 -7.79
CA GLN A 25 -11.53 -10.01 -7.36
C GLN A 25 -12.16 -8.63 -7.15
N ILE A 26 -11.42 -7.68 -6.56
CA ILE A 26 -11.89 -6.31 -6.36
C ILE A 26 -12.06 -5.60 -7.71
N GLU A 27 -11.09 -5.72 -8.62
CA GLU A 27 -11.19 -5.19 -10.00
C GLU A 27 -12.49 -5.62 -10.67
N ASN A 28 -12.76 -6.93 -10.65
CA ASN A 28 -13.96 -7.51 -11.25
C ASN A 28 -15.25 -7.08 -10.54
N GLN A 29 -15.25 -7.03 -9.21
CA GLN A 29 -16.46 -6.76 -8.43
C GLN A 29 -16.88 -5.28 -8.51
N PHE A 30 -15.91 -4.37 -8.54
CA PHE A 30 -16.17 -2.93 -8.47
C PHE A 30 -15.98 -2.21 -9.82
N ASN A 31 -15.66 -2.95 -10.89
CA ASN A 31 -15.35 -2.41 -12.22
C ASN A 31 -14.28 -1.31 -12.17
N ILE A 32 -13.24 -1.56 -11.37
CA ILE A 32 -12.06 -0.68 -11.25
C ILE A 32 -10.88 -1.32 -11.97
N THR A 33 -10.01 -0.50 -12.52
CA THR A 33 -8.81 -0.94 -13.26
C THR A 33 -7.57 -0.84 -12.39
N ARG A 34 -6.50 -1.54 -12.78
CA ARG A 34 -5.18 -1.50 -12.12
C ARG A 34 -4.67 -0.08 -11.87
N SER A 35 -4.91 0.83 -12.82
CA SER A 35 -4.59 2.27 -12.72
C SER A 35 -5.36 3.03 -11.63
N ASN A 36 -6.41 2.44 -11.05
CA ASN A 36 -7.11 3.00 -9.90
C ASN A 36 -6.48 2.61 -8.57
N PHE A 37 -5.51 1.68 -8.56
CA PHE A 37 -4.80 1.28 -7.35
C PHE A 37 -3.51 2.09 -7.20
N LEU A 38 -3.35 2.68 -6.02
CA LEU A 38 -2.06 3.14 -5.52
C LEU A 38 -1.59 2.14 -4.48
N ILE A 39 -0.56 1.37 -4.82
CA ILE A 39 0.01 0.39 -3.89
C ILE A 39 1.20 1.03 -3.19
N PHE A 40 1.06 1.18 -1.87
CA PHE A 40 2.13 1.64 -1.00
C PHE A 40 2.83 0.46 -0.34
N LEU A 41 4.15 0.43 -0.43
CA LEU A 41 4.98 -0.60 0.17
C LEU A 41 5.83 -0.01 1.28
N GLU A 42 5.76 -0.58 2.48
CA GLU A 42 6.72 -0.27 3.54
C GLU A 42 8.07 -0.97 3.25
N PRO A 43 9.21 -0.28 3.46
CA PRO A 43 10.54 -0.76 3.10
C PRO A 43 11.10 -1.89 3.99
N THR A 44 10.32 -2.49 4.88
CA THR A 44 10.82 -3.32 5.99
C THR A 44 11.10 -4.79 5.64
N GLY A 45 11.17 -5.18 4.36
CA GLY A 45 10.99 -6.58 3.94
C GLY A 45 12.13 -7.33 3.25
N GLY A 46 13.37 -6.83 3.19
CA GLY A 46 14.50 -7.56 2.57
C GLY A 46 14.23 -8.05 1.12
N ASN A 47 14.84 -9.17 0.68
CA ASN A 47 14.67 -9.70 -0.70
C ASN A 47 13.21 -9.98 -1.09
N TYR A 48 12.31 -10.17 -0.13
CA TYR A 48 10.90 -10.44 -0.40
C TYR A 48 10.12 -9.20 -0.81
N SER A 49 10.49 -7.99 -0.34
CA SER A 49 9.87 -6.76 -0.84
C SER A 49 10.20 -6.53 -2.32
N TYR A 50 11.37 -6.97 -2.77
CA TYR A 50 11.76 -6.88 -4.18
C TYR A 50 10.94 -7.81 -5.08
N LEU A 51 10.75 -9.08 -4.71
CA LEU A 51 9.92 -10.01 -5.48
C LEU A 51 8.47 -9.54 -5.59
N VAL A 52 7.89 -9.02 -4.50
CA VAL A 52 6.54 -8.43 -4.50
C VAL A 52 6.46 -7.25 -5.47
N GLN A 53 7.45 -6.35 -5.44
CA GLN A 53 7.52 -5.22 -6.36
C GLN A 53 7.56 -5.69 -7.81
N GLN A 54 8.44 -6.63 -8.16
CA GLN A 54 8.54 -7.14 -9.52
C GLN A 54 7.24 -7.77 -10.01
N VAL A 55 6.58 -8.57 -9.17
CA VAL A 55 5.31 -9.22 -9.55
C VAL A 55 4.20 -8.19 -9.79
N LEU A 56 4.12 -7.15 -8.96
CA LEU A 56 3.10 -6.11 -9.11
C LEU A 56 3.38 -5.17 -10.29
N LEU A 57 4.65 -4.84 -10.55
CA LEU A 57 5.05 -4.09 -11.76
C LEU A 57 4.75 -4.89 -13.03
N ASN A 58 5.03 -6.20 -13.04
CA ASN A 58 4.70 -7.08 -14.17
C ASN A 58 3.18 -7.20 -14.41
N GLU A 59 2.37 -6.98 -13.37
CA GLU A 59 0.90 -6.91 -13.47
C GLU A 59 0.41 -5.47 -13.71
N GLU A 60 1.30 -4.54 -14.07
CA GLU A 60 1.00 -3.14 -14.47
C GLU A 60 0.39 -2.28 -13.35
N TYR A 61 0.63 -2.62 -12.08
CA TYR A 61 0.26 -1.73 -10.98
C TYR A 61 1.24 -0.57 -10.82
N GLN A 62 0.72 0.61 -10.48
CA GLN A 62 1.55 1.73 -10.08
C GLN A 62 2.02 1.54 -8.63
N LEU A 63 3.35 1.50 -8.45
CA LEU A 63 3.97 1.29 -7.14
C LEU A 63 4.67 2.55 -6.63
N PHE A 64 4.38 2.89 -5.38
CA PHE A 64 5.05 3.98 -4.68
C PHE A 64 5.73 3.46 -3.42
N GLN A 65 7.03 3.71 -3.32
CA GLN A 65 7.77 3.47 -2.09
C GLN A 65 7.67 4.70 -1.19
N VAL A 66 7.23 4.50 0.05
CA VAL A 66 7.13 5.58 1.05
C VAL A 66 8.26 5.46 2.05
N GLU A 67 9.01 6.54 2.22
CA GLU A 67 9.98 6.62 3.31
C GLU A 67 9.30 6.62 4.67
N SER A 68 9.75 5.75 5.58
CA SER A 68 9.18 5.63 6.93
C SER A 68 9.19 6.93 7.72
N LYS A 69 10.19 7.81 7.49
CA LYS A 69 10.27 9.14 8.10
C LYS A 69 9.10 10.01 7.65
N ALA A 70 8.87 10.13 6.35
CA ALA A 70 7.81 10.97 5.79
C ALA A 70 6.42 10.47 6.18
N PHE A 71 6.22 9.15 6.19
CA PHE A 71 5.01 8.54 6.73
C PHE A 71 4.80 8.91 8.22
N GLY A 72 5.86 8.81 9.03
CA GLY A 72 5.81 9.14 10.45
C GLY A 72 5.50 10.62 10.72
N GLU A 73 6.11 11.53 9.94
CA GLU A 73 5.85 12.97 10.00
C GLU A 73 4.40 13.29 9.62
N LEU A 74 3.89 12.73 8.52
CA LEU A 74 2.49 12.94 8.13
C LEU A 74 1.53 12.45 9.23
N ARG A 75 1.73 11.23 9.74
CA ARG A 75 0.86 10.66 10.77
C ARG A 75 0.87 11.52 12.04
N ASN A 76 2.04 11.83 12.56
CA ASN A 76 2.17 12.46 13.88
C ASN A 76 1.92 13.96 13.83
N ASN A 77 2.46 14.66 12.82
CA ASN A 77 2.51 16.12 12.81
C ASN A 77 1.33 16.71 12.04
N ASN A 78 1.01 16.14 10.87
CA ASN A 78 -0.02 16.71 9.99
C ASN A 78 -1.42 16.20 10.36
N LEU A 79 -1.53 14.92 10.74
CA LEU A 79 -2.80 14.30 11.11
C LEU A 79 -3.03 14.25 12.63
N SER A 80 -2.02 14.59 13.44
CA SER A 80 -2.08 14.50 14.91
C SER A 80 -2.48 13.12 15.45
N ILE A 81 -2.10 12.05 14.72
CA ILE A 81 -2.39 10.66 15.08
C ILE A 81 -1.16 10.06 15.76
N SER A 82 -1.29 9.66 17.02
CA SER A 82 -0.21 8.98 17.78
C SER A 82 -0.30 7.46 17.72
N GLU A 83 -1.44 6.90 17.29
CA GLU A 83 -1.67 5.45 17.22
C GLU A 83 -0.73 4.77 16.23
N LYS A 84 -0.02 3.73 16.71
CA LYS A 84 0.85 2.87 15.92
C LYS A 84 0.20 1.49 15.77
N SER A 85 -0.65 1.33 14.77
CA SER A 85 -1.29 0.04 14.42
C SER A 85 -1.26 -0.18 12.91
N ASP A 86 -1.28 -1.44 12.47
CA ASP A 86 -1.34 -1.81 11.04
C ASP A 86 -2.56 -1.17 10.36
N LEU A 87 -3.71 -1.16 11.06
CA LEU A 87 -4.95 -0.54 10.59
C LEU A 87 -4.78 0.96 10.40
N MET A 88 -4.12 1.64 11.35
CA MET A 88 -3.87 3.08 11.22
C MET A 88 -2.88 3.37 10.10
N ALA A 89 -1.86 2.53 9.93
CA ALA A 89 -0.90 2.68 8.85
C ALA A 89 -1.56 2.56 7.47
N ALA A 90 -2.44 1.59 7.29
CA ALA A 90 -3.23 1.46 6.06
C ALA A 90 -4.08 2.72 5.79
N LYS A 91 -4.75 3.28 6.80
CA LYS A 91 -5.57 4.51 6.64
C LYS A 91 -4.72 5.71 6.22
N VAL A 92 -3.56 5.90 6.85
CA VAL A 92 -2.64 7.00 6.55
C VAL A 92 -2.09 6.86 5.13
N MET A 93 -1.69 5.66 4.71
CA MET A 93 -1.23 5.42 3.34
C MET A 93 -2.34 5.64 2.31
N SER A 94 -3.57 5.20 2.57
CA SER A 94 -4.72 5.50 1.70
C SER A 94 -4.96 7.01 1.57
N TYR A 95 -4.84 7.76 2.67
CA TYR A 95 -4.96 9.21 2.68
C TYR A 95 -3.86 9.87 1.82
N MET A 96 -2.60 9.41 1.93
CA MET A 96 -1.47 9.87 1.11
C MET A 96 -1.75 9.71 -0.39
N GLY A 97 -2.22 8.51 -0.79
CA GLY A 97 -2.54 8.23 -2.18
C GLY A 97 -3.72 9.05 -2.70
N TRP A 98 -4.80 9.12 -1.93
CA TRP A 98 -6.02 9.84 -2.33
C TRP A 98 -5.76 11.33 -2.56
N HIS A 99 -5.04 11.97 -1.64
CA HIS A 99 -4.78 13.40 -1.74
C HIS A 99 -3.60 13.74 -2.64
N LYS A 100 -2.96 12.74 -3.27
CA LYS A 100 -1.65 12.88 -3.92
C LYS A 100 -0.66 13.67 -3.04
N GLN A 101 -0.82 13.57 -1.72
CA GLN A 101 0.18 13.98 -0.75
C GLN A 101 1.23 12.88 -0.71
N LEU A 102 1.75 12.58 -1.89
CA LEU A 102 3.04 11.97 -2.07
C LEU A 102 4.00 13.07 -1.62
N PRO A 103 4.56 13.02 -0.40
CA PRO A 103 5.65 13.92 -0.07
C PRO A 103 6.70 13.83 -1.19
N LEU A 104 7.53 14.87 -1.31
CA LEU A 104 8.77 14.89 -2.13
C LEU A 104 9.70 13.68 -1.91
N THR A 105 9.33 12.74 -1.03
CA THR A 105 10.03 11.53 -0.60
C THR A 105 9.35 10.23 -1.03
N CYS A 106 8.27 10.25 -1.82
CA CYS A 106 7.76 9.04 -2.48
C CYS A 106 8.45 8.86 -3.81
N LYS A 107 9.13 7.72 -3.99
CA LYS A 107 9.74 7.36 -5.26
C LYS A 107 8.80 6.41 -6.00
N GLU A 108 8.33 6.84 -7.17
CA GLU A 108 7.68 5.95 -8.12
C GLU A 108 8.69 4.90 -8.57
N LEU A 109 8.30 3.64 -8.46
CA LEU A 109 9.12 2.53 -8.95
C LEU A 109 8.65 2.23 -10.37
N LEU A 110 9.53 2.46 -11.33
CA LEU A 110 9.37 2.12 -12.75
C LEU A 110 9.73 0.65 -12.98
#